data_AF-A0AA42YCG7-F1
#
_entry.id   AF-A0AA42YCG7-F1
#
_cell.length_a   1.000
_cell.length_b   1.000
_cell.length_c   1.000
_cell.angle_alpha   90.00
_cell.angle_beta   90.00
_cell.angle_gamma   90.00
#
_symmetry.space_group_name_H-M   'P 1'
#
loop_
_entity.id
_entity.type
_entity.pdbx_description
1 polymer ?
#
loop_
_entity_poly.entity_id
_entity_poly.type
_entity_poly.pdbx_seq_one_letter_code
_entity_poly.pdbx_strand_id
1 'polypeptide(L)'
;MVKTRRELMLEEMGLTPVWRLRGPALAPEGDAAARAENGVLDEASKISGNRSPVTDSGDRRAEIMGLDWVALKGRVASCTDCALHQKRNKTVFGVGDENADWLFVGEGPGADEDAQGEPFVGQAGRLLDNMLAAIQLRRGQNVYIANCVKCRPPGNRNPEPGELHACEPYLQRQIELIQPKLIVALGRVAVQNLLATDASISSLRGR
;
A
#
# COMPACT_ATOMS: atom_id res chain seq x y z
N MET A 1 26.87 19.27 20.06
CA MET A 1 25.47 19.72 20.11
C MET A 1 24.88 19.25 21.43
N VAL A 2 24.33 20.15 22.25
CA VAL A 2 23.72 19.79 23.54
C VAL A 2 22.33 19.22 23.27
N LYS A 3 22.06 18.00 23.73
CA LYS A 3 20.74 17.36 23.56
C LYS A 3 19.67 18.11 24.34
N THR A 4 18.51 18.31 23.74
CA THR A 4 17.36 18.93 24.41
C THR A 4 16.77 18.01 25.47
N ARG A 5 16.05 18.57 26.46
CA ARG A 5 15.36 17.79 27.51
C ARG A 5 14.40 16.74 26.93
N ARG A 6 13.79 17.05 25.78
CA ARG A 6 12.93 16.11 25.04
C ARG A 6 13.73 14.95 24.46
N GLU A 7 14.90 15.21 23.89
CA GLU A 7 15.77 14.17 23.34
C GLU A 7 16.28 13.22 24.43
N LEU A 8 16.65 13.74 25.59
CA LEU A 8 17.05 12.92 26.75
C LEU A 8 15.89 12.05 27.25
N MET A 9 14.68 12.62 27.36
CA MET A 9 13.49 11.86 27.75
C MET A 9 13.16 10.74 26.74
N LEU A 10 13.27 11.01 25.44
CA LEU A 10 13.06 9.98 24.41
C LEU A 10 14.14 8.89 24.46
N GLU A 11 15.38 9.26 24.79
CA GLU A 11 16.50 8.33 24.96
C GLU A 11 16.31 7.44 26.19
N GLU A 12 15.91 7.99 27.33
CA GLU A 12 15.56 7.23 28.54
C GLU A 12 14.37 6.29 28.33
N MET A 13 13.40 6.70 27.50
CA MET A 13 12.26 5.87 27.12
C MET A 13 12.61 4.77 26.09
N GLY A 14 13.87 4.68 25.64
CA GLY A 14 14.30 3.71 24.63
C GLY A 14 13.76 4.00 23.23
N LEU A 15 13.36 5.25 22.95
CA LEU A 15 12.77 5.70 21.69
C LEU A 15 13.80 6.35 20.75
N THR A 16 15.09 6.02 20.89
CA THR A 16 16.18 6.56 20.05
C THR A 16 17.03 5.44 19.40
N PRO A 17 17.60 5.65 18.19
CA PRO A 17 17.49 6.85 17.37
C PRO A 17 16.08 6.98 16.79
N VAL A 18 15.55 8.20 16.78
CA VAL A 18 14.12 8.42 16.50
C VAL A 18 13.78 8.00 15.06
N TRP A 19 14.70 8.17 14.09
CA TRP A 19 14.61 7.64 12.72
C TRP A 19 16.03 7.58 12.11
N ARG A 20 16.34 6.59 11.26
CA ARG A 20 17.50 6.64 10.35
C ARG A 20 17.01 6.63 8.91
N LEU A 21 17.46 7.59 8.10
CA LEU A 21 17.23 7.55 6.66
C LEU A 21 17.88 6.27 6.11
N ARG A 22 17.11 5.41 5.43
CA ARG A 22 17.71 4.30 4.68
C ARG A 22 18.60 4.90 3.59
N GLY A 23 19.85 4.44 3.52
CA GLY A 23 20.71 4.73 2.37
C GLY A 23 20.06 4.22 1.08
N PRO A 24 20.54 4.66 -0.09
CA PRO A 24 20.04 4.18 -1.37
C PRO A 24 20.04 2.64 -1.37
N ALA A 25 18.94 2.04 -1.83
CA ALA A 25 18.85 0.60 -1.96
C ALA A 25 19.98 0.14 -2.88
N LEU A 26 20.92 -0.64 -2.35
CA LEU A 26 21.85 -1.39 -3.20
C LEU A 26 20.99 -2.31 -4.08
N ALA A 27 21.12 -2.14 -5.40
CA ALA A 27 20.49 -3.02 -6.35
C ALA A 27 20.87 -4.47 -6.03
N PRO A 28 19.96 -5.44 -6.17
CA PRO A 28 20.32 -6.84 -6.02
C PRO A 28 21.42 -7.15 -7.04
N GLU A 29 22.59 -7.55 -6.52
CA GLU A 29 23.67 -8.08 -7.35
C GLU A 29 23.12 -9.30 -8.10
N GLY A 30 23.19 -9.22 -9.44
CA GLY A 30 22.65 -10.23 -10.31
C GLY A 30 23.46 -11.52 -10.26
N ASP A 31 22.80 -12.62 -9.93
CA ASP A 31 23.28 -13.94 -10.30
C ASP A 31 22.87 -14.21 -11.75
N ALA A 32 23.81 -13.94 -12.65
CA ALA A 32 23.79 -14.43 -14.02
C ALA A 32 24.80 -15.57 -14.16
N ALA A 33 24.39 -16.58 -14.96
CA ALA A 33 25.12 -17.75 -15.47
C ALA A 33 24.97 -19.05 -14.63
N ALA A 34 24.58 -20.22 -15.16
CA ALA A 34 24.46 -20.67 -16.55
C ALA A 34 23.73 -22.03 -16.68
N ARG A 35 23.00 -22.19 -17.81
CA ARG A 35 22.87 -23.35 -18.75
C ARG A 35 22.24 -24.66 -18.21
N ALA A 36 21.47 -25.44 -18.98
CA ALA A 36 21.56 -25.75 -20.40
C ALA A 36 20.23 -26.25 -21.01
N GLU A 37 20.25 -26.27 -22.35
CA GLU A 37 19.20 -26.60 -23.32
C GLU A 37 18.89 -28.11 -23.43
N ASN A 38 17.68 -28.44 -23.91
CA ASN A 38 17.45 -29.41 -24.99
C ASN A 38 15.99 -29.29 -25.49
N GLY A 39 15.82 -29.01 -26.78
CA GLY A 39 14.52 -28.95 -27.45
C GLY A 39 14.07 -30.28 -28.02
N VAL A 40 12.83 -30.33 -28.54
CA VAL A 40 12.40 -30.92 -29.84
C VAL A 40 11.00 -30.35 -30.17
N LEU A 41 10.78 -30.09 -31.47
CA LEU A 41 9.55 -29.70 -32.20
C LEU A 41 8.41 -30.73 -31.97
N ASP A 42 7.12 -30.58 -32.29
CA ASP A 42 6.33 -29.81 -33.26
C ASP A 42 4.83 -30.04 -32.92
N GLU A 43 3.95 -29.47 -33.73
CA GLU A 43 2.50 -29.75 -33.90
C GLU A 43 1.52 -28.75 -33.29
N ALA A 44 1.26 -27.75 -34.12
CA ALA A 44 0.02 -27.01 -34.17
C ALA A 44 -1.21 -27.94 -34.27
N SER A 45 -2.19 -27.73 -33.40
CA SER A 45 -3.58 -27.91 -33.79
C SER A 45 -4.50 -26.87 -33.15
N LYS A 46 -5.18 -26.19 -34.06
CA LYS A 46 -6.20 -25.16 -33.89
C LYS A 46 -7.35 -25.69 -33.04
N ILE A 47 -7.72 -24.96 -31.99
CA ILE A 47 -9.13 -24.84 -31.59
C ILE A 47 -9.42 -23.36 -31.29
N SER A 48 -10.22 -22.79 -32.17
CA SER A 48 -10.84 -21.48 -32.10
C SER A 48 -11.72 -21.36 -30.86
N GLY A 49 -11.50 -20.31 -30.06
CA GLY A 49 -12.35 -19.96 -28.94
C GLY A 49 -12.01 -18.56 -28.46
N ASN A 50 -12.84 -17.61 -28.85
CA ASN A 50 -12.89 -16.20 -28.45
C ASN A 50 -12.34 -15.97 -27.02
N ARG A 51 -11.07 -15.53 -26.91
CA ARG A 51 -10.49 -15.05 -25.64
C ARG A 51 -10.31 -13.55 -25.75
N SER A 52 -11.07 -12.82 -24.94
CA SER A 52 -10.82 -11.40 -24.64
C SER A 52 -9.33 -11.20 -24.35
N PRO A 53 -8.74 -10.05 -24.74
CA PRO A 53 -7.32 -9.83 -24.52
C PRO A 53 -7.09 -9.77 -23.01
N VAL A 54 -6.46 -10.80 -22.48
CA VAL A 54 -5.89 -10.77 -21.13
C VAL A 54 -4.69 -9.85 -21.27
N THR A 55 -4.87 -8.57 -20.96
CA THR A 55 -3.78 -7.60 -20.94
C THR A 55 -2.70 -8.13 -20.00
N ASP A 56 -1.47 -8.18 -20.49
CA ASP A 56 -0.30 -8.55 -19.71
C ASP A 56 -0.26 -7.72 -18.42
N SER A 57 0.12 -8.33 -17.30
CA SER A 57 0.16 -7.66 -15.99
C SER A 57 1.08 -6.44 -15.99
N GLY A 58 2.07 -6.42 -16.90
CA GLY A 58 2.95 -5.27 -17.18
C GLY A 58 2.22 -4.06 -17.76
N ASP A 59 1.35 -4.27 -18.76
CA ASP A 59 0.64 -3.18 -19.45
C ASP A 59 -0.32 -2.47 -18.51
N ARG A 60 -1.05 -3.23 -17.68
CA ARG A 60 -1.97 -2.68 -16.67
C ARG A 60 -1.26 -1.80 -15.66
N ARG A 61 -0.09 -2.24 -15.16
CA ARG A 61 0.67 -1.44 -14.20
C ARG A 61 1.07 -0.12 -14.82
N ALA A 62 1.64 -0.14 -16.03
CA ALA A 62 2.06 1.06 -16.75
C ALA A 62 0.89 2.04 -16.98
N GLU A 63 -0.29 1.53 -17.34
CA GLU A 63 -1.50 2.34 -17.47
C GLU A 63 -1.85 3.05 -16.16
N ILE A 64 -1.93 2.31 -15.04
CA ILE A 64 -2.26 2.88 -13.72
C ILE A 64 -1.22 3.93 -13.30
N MET A 65 0.06 3.69 -13.57
CA MET A 65 1.13 4.63 -13.26
C MET A 65 1.04 5.93 -14.06
N GLY A 66 0.36 5.94 -15.21
CA GLY A 66 0.13 7.13 -16.02
C GLY A 66 -1.06 8.01 -15.58
N LEU A 67 -1.90 7.53 -14.66
CA LEU A 67 -3.15 8.21 -14.31
C LEU A 67 -2.92 9.44 -13.43
N ASP A 68 -3.68 10.51 -13.67
CA ASP A 68 -3.81 11.62 -12.73
C ASP A 68 -4.80 11.29 -11.59
N TRP A 69 -5.00 12.20 -10.63
CA TRP A 69 -5.91 11.97 -9.50
C TRP A 69 -7.35 11.66 -9.91
N VAL A 70 -7.87 12.34 -10.92
CA VAL A 70 -9.27 12.19 -11.35
C VAL A 70 -9.45 10.82 -11.99
N ALA A 71 -8.57 10.46 -12.91
CA ALA A 71 -8.59 9.18 -13.58
C ALA A 71 -8.30 8.02 -12.61
N LEU A 72 -7.39 8.19 -11.66
CA LEU A 72 -7.06 7.19 -10.65
C LEU A 72 -8.24 6.90 -9.71
N LYS A 73 -8.95 7.95 -9.24
CA LYS A 73 -10.18 7.81 -8.45
C LYS A 73 -11.26 7.06 -9.24
N GLY A 74 -11.46 7.45 -10.50
CA GLY A 74 -12.42 6.79 -11.40
C GLY A 74 -12.09 5.30 -11.62
N ARG A 75 -10.82 5.00 -11.92
CA ARG A 75 -10.35 3.62 -12.15
C ARG A 75 -10.53 2.73 -10.93
N VAL A 76 -10.25 3.25 -9.72
CA VAL A 76 -10.48 2.49 -8.48
C VAL A 76 -11.97 2.26 -8.25
N ALA A 77 -12.83 3.26 -8.42
CA ALA A 77 -14.27 3.13 -8.19
C ALA A 77 -14.90 1.98 -8.99
N SER A 78 -14.50 1.84 -10.26
CA SER A 78 -14.98 0.78 -11.16
C SER A 78 -14.10 -0.48 -11.21
N CYS A 79 -13.10 -0.61 -10.33
CA CYS A 79 -12.12 -1.70 -10.38
C CYS A 79 -12.77 -3.09 -10.15
N THR A 80 -12.37 -4.07 -10.95
CA THR A 80 -12.79 -5.48 -10.86
C THR A 80 -11.61 -6.46 -10.90
N ASP A 81 -10.39 -5.97 -10.65
CA ASP A 81 -9.15 -6.69 -10.93
C ASP A 81 -8.81 -7.81 -9.91
N CYS A 82 -9.59 -7.95 -8.82
CA CYS A 82 -9.46 -9.03 -7.84
C CYS A 82 -10.80 -9.45 -7.24
N ALA A 83 -10.86 -10.58 -6.53
CA ALA A 83 -12.10 -11.15 -6.00
C ALA A 83 -12.85 -10.23 -5.00
N LEU A 84 -12.15 -9.32 -4.32
CA LEU A 84 -12.75 -8.41 -3.33
C LEU A 84 -13.85 -7.51 -3.92
N HIS A 85 -13.79 -7.24 -5.23
CA HIS A 85 -14.77 -6.42 -5.90
C HIS A 85 -16.19 -7.01 -5.80
N GLN A 86 -16.32 -8.32 -5.69
CA GLN A 86 -17.62 -9.01 -5.73
C GLN A 86 -18.47 -8.79 -4.48
N LYS A 87 -17.84 -8.46 -3.33
CA LYS A 87 -18.53 -8.37 -2.03
C LYS A 87 -18.45 -6.98 -1.38
N ARG A 88 -17.67 -6.06 -1.93
CA ARG A 88 -17.61 -4.68 -1.44
C ARG A 88 -18.94 -3.97 -1.64
N ASN A 89 -19.28 -3.05 -0.75
CA ASN A 89 -20.32 -2.06 -1.00
C ASN A 89 -19.73 -0.87 -1.76
N LYS A 90 -18.66 -0.27 -1.21
CA LYS A 90 -17.93 0.84 -1.84
C LYS A 90 -16.43 0.56 -1.83
N THR A 91 -15.75 1.06 -2.83
CA THR A 91 -14.30 1.18 -2.74
C THR A 91 -13.93 2.30 -1.77
N VAL A 92 -12.86 2.09 -1.03
CA VAL A 92 -12.29 3.07 -0.11
C VAL A 92 -10.92 3.47 -0.65
N PHE A 93 -10.90 4.58 -1.37
CA PHE A 93 -9.74 5.02 -2.14
C PHE A 93 -8.59 5.54 -1.23
N GLY A 94 -8.95 6.43 -0.32
CA GLY A 94 -8.05 7.22 0.51
C GLY A 94 -8.66 8.61 0.73
N VAL A 95 -8.23 9.31 1.77
CA VAL A 95 -8.70 10.66 2.10
C VAL A 95 -7.59 11.49 2.69
N GLY A 96 -7.55 12.78 2.37
CA GLY A 96 -6.67 13.75 2.99
C GLY A 96 -6.12 14.77 2.02
N ASP A 97 -5.01 15.38 2.40
CA ASP A 97 -4.30 16.36 1.59
C ASP A 97 -3.49 15.66 0.50
N GLU A 98 -3.77 15.97 -0.77
CA GLU A 98 -3.08 15.36 -1.92
C GLU A 98 -1.60 15.80 -2.02
N ASN A 99 -1.17 16.80 -1.24
CA ASN A 99 0.23 17.22 -1.09
C ASN A 99 0.79 16.93 0.31
N ALA A 100 0.24 15.93 1.01
CA ALA A 100 0.62 15.61 2.38
C ALA A 100 2.08 15.16 2.52
N ASP A 101 2.78 15.72 3.51
CA ASP A 101 4.07 15.20 3.97
C ASP A 101 3.94 13.85 4.70
N TRP A 102 2.77 13.59 5.29
CA TRP A 102 2.50 12.38 6.08
C TRP A 102 1.47 11.48 5.40
N LEU A 103 1.90 10.29 4.99
CA LEU A 103 1.02 9.26 4.46
C LEU A 103 0.86 8.12 5.48
N PHE A 104 -0.37 7.82 5.88
CA PHE A 104 -0.69 6.67 6.72
C PHE A 104 -1.30 5.57 5.86
N VAL A 105 -0.77 4.34 5.98
CA VAL A 105 -1.21 3.20 5.17
C VAL A 105 -1.65 2.05 6.07
N GLY A 106 -2.94 1.72 6.03
CA GLY A 106 -3.49 0.52 6.67
C GLY A 106 -3.54 -0.69 5.74
N GLU A 107 -4.07 -1.78 6.27
CA GLU A 107 -4.23 -3.04 5.53
C GLU A 107 -5.34 -2.97 4.48
N GLY A 108 -6.56 -2.65 4.92
CA GLY A 108 -7.76 -2.69 4.11
C GLY A 108 -8.95 -2.05 4.83
N PRO A 109 -10.07 -1.80 4.13
CA PRO A 109 -11.28 -1.25 4.73
C PRO A 109 -11.97 -2.25 5.65
N GLY A 110 -12.51 -1.76 6.77
CA GLY A 110 -13.43 -2.51 7.63
C GLY A 110 -14.89 -2.34 7.18
N ALA A 111 -15.81 -2.76 8.06
CA ALA A 111 -17.25 -2.72 7.77
C ALA A 111 -17.80 -1.30 7.63
N ASP A 112 -17.41 -0.42 8.54
CA ASP A 112 -17.88 0.97 8.56
C ASP A 112 -17.29 1.74 7.37
N GLU A 113 -16.02 1.48 7.05
CA GLU A 113 -15.33 2.08 5.90
C GLU A 113 -15.98 1.64 4.57
N ASP A 114 -16.31 0.36 4.41
CA ASP A 114 -16.98 -0.17 3.22
C ASP A 114 -18.38 0.43 3.00
N ALA A 115 -19.12 0.69 4.09
CA ALA A 115 -20.43 1.33 4.01
C ALA A 115 -20.32 2.82 3.64
N GLN A 116 -19.33 3.52 4.18
CA GLN A 116 -19.19 4.97 4.02
C GLN A 116 -18.41 5.35 2.75
N GLY A 117 -17.40 4.57 2.37
CA GLY A 117 -16.45 4.87 1.29
C GLY A 117 -15.19 5.61 1.77
N GLU A 118 -15.04 5.80 3.08
CA GLU A 118 -13.95 6.56 3.69
C GLU A 118 -13.10 5.70 4.62
N PRO A 119 -11.77 5.86 4.63
CA PRO A 119 -10.88 5.02 5.41
C PRO A 119 -10.86 5.45 6.89
N PHE A 120 -10.71 4.48 7.79
CA PHE A 120 -10.54 4.71 9.23
C PHE A 120 -11.67 5.57 9.82
N VAL A 121 -12.93 5.16 9.64
CA VAL A 121 -14.11 5.84 10.22
C VAL A 121 -14.66 5.10 11.45
N GLY A 122 -14.27 3.83 11.64
CA GLY A 122 -14.64 3.04 12.81
C GLY A 122 -13.83 3.36 14.08
N GLN A 123 -13.84 2.44 15.05
CA GLN A 123 -13.13 2.60 16.32
C GLN A 123 -11.61 2.81 16.16
N ALA A 124 -10.98 2.04 15.25
CA ALA A 124 -9.57 2.19 14.94
C ALA A 124 -9.27 3.58 14.35
N GLY A 125 -10.22 4.16 13.62
CA GLY A 125 -10.14 5.50 13.08
C GLY A 125 -10.15 6.59 14.15
N ARG A 126 -11.04 6.49 15.13
CA ARG A 126 -11.06 7.42 16.26
C ARG A 126 -9.77 7.37 17.07
N LEU A 127 -9.18 6.18 17.21
CA LEU A 127 -7.87 6.04 17.85
C LEU A 127 -6.77 6.72 17.03
N LEU A 128 -6.77 6.54 15.70
CA LEU A 128 -5.85 7.23 14.80
C LEU A 128 -5.99 8.76 14.92
N ASP A 129 -7.22 9.28 15.01
CA ASP A 129 -7.47 10.72 15.17
C ASP A 129 -6.86 11.27 16.45
N ASN A 130 -7.02 10.54 17.56
CA ASN A 130 -6.41 10.91 18.83
C ASN A 130 -4.88 10.88 18.76
N MET A 131 -4.30 9.89 18.07
CA MET A 131 -2.85 9.81 17.86
C MET A 131 -2.32 10.97 17.00
N LEU A 132 -3.01 11.32 15.91
CA LEU A 132 -2.68 12.48 15.08
C LEU A 132 -2.75 13.78 15.90
N ALA A 133 -3.82 13.97 16.67
CA ALA A 133 -4.00 15.15 17.50
C ALA A 133 -2.88 15.30 18.55
N ALA A 134 -2.42 14.18 19.14
CA ALA A 134 -1.33 14.18 20.11
C ALA A 134 0.00 14.68 19.52
N ILE A 135 0.20 14.51 18.21
CA ILE A 135 1.38 15.02 17.48
C ILE A 135 1.08 16.29 16.68
N GLN A 136 0.01 17.01 17.01
CA GLN A 136 -0.45 18.24 16.35
C GLN A 136 -0.75 18.09 14.85
N LEU A 137 -1.09 16.89 14.40
CA LEU A 137 -1.58 16.62 13.04
C LEU A 137 -3.10 16.44 13.03
N ARG A 138 -3.72 16.63 11.87
CA ARG A 138 -5.16 16.44 11.66
C ARG A 138 -5.42 15.88 10.26
N ARG A 139 -6.47 15.08 10.10
CA ARG A 139 -6.88 14.60 8.77
C ARG A 139 -7.15 15.77 7.83
N GLY A 140 -6.73 15.63 6.57
CA GLY A 140 -6.92 16.66 5.55
C GLY A 140 -6.00 17.88 5.69
N GLN A 141 -5.12 17.92 6.69
CA GLN A 141 -4.12 18.98 6.86
C GLN A 141 -2.73 18.35 6.94
N ASN A 142 -1.98 18.37 5.83
CA ASN A 142 -0.66 17.75 5.71
C ASN A 142 -0.64 16.23 6.00
N VAL A 143 -1.80 15.58 5.91
CA VAL A 143 -1.99 14.15 6.19
C VAL A 143 -2.88 13.54 5.11
N TYR A 144 -2.42 12.41 4.56
CA TYR A 144 -3.20 11.53 3.69
C TYR A 144 -3.29 10.14 4.31
N ILE A 145 -4.45 9.50 4.19
CA ILE A 145 -4.71 8.18 4.76
C ILE A 145 -5.23 7.27 3.65
N ALA A 146 -4.60 6.10 3.52
CA ALA A 146 -4.92 5.09 2.52
C ALA A 146 -4.81 3.67 3.11
N ASN A 147 -5.17 2.67 2.31
CA ASN A 147 -4.98 1.24 2.61
C ASN A 147 -4.28 0.54 1.45
N CYS A 148 -3.62 -0.60 1.74
CA CYS A 148 -3.03 -1.48 0.73
C CYS A 148 -4.07 -1.99 -0.26
N VAL A 149 -5.19 -2.52 0.22
CA VAL A 149 -6.35 -2.85 -0.63
C VAL A 149 -7.44 -1.78 -0.53
N LYS A 150 -8.16 -1.54 -1.64
CA LYS A 150 -9.24 -0.54 -1.73
C LYS A 150 -10.64 -1.10 -1.48
N CYS A 151 -10.75 -2.40 -1.22
CA CYS A 151 -12.01 -3.12 -1.05
C CYS A 151 -11.95 -3.93 0.24
N ARG A 152 -13.06 -4.04 0.97
CA ARG A 152 -13.14 -4.80 2.21
C ARG A 152 -13.00 -6.31 1.98
N PRO A 153 -12.04 -6.98 2.65
CA PRO A 153 -11.99 -8.45 2.67
C PRO A 153 -13.19 -9.06 3.40
N PRO A 154 -13.72 -10.22 2.94
CA PRO A 154 -14.85 -10.88 3.58
C PRO A 154 -14.57 -11.18 5.06
N GLY A 155 -15.45 -10.77 5.96
CA GLY A 155 -15.28 -10.97 7.40
C GLY A 155 -14.10 -10.21 8.01
N ASN A 156 -13.58 -9.16 7.35
CA ASN A 156 -12.39 -8.41 7.76
C ASN A 156 -11.15 -9.32 7.95
N ARG A 157 -11.03 -10.39 7.14
CA ARG A 157 -9.81 -11.19 7.09
C ARG A 157 -8.64 -10.37 6.53
N ASN A 158 -7.42 -10.86 6.72
CA ASN A 158 -6.29 -10.29 5.99
C ASN A 158 -6.48 -10.45 4.47
N PRO A 159 -6.09 -9.45 3.64
CA PRO A 159 -5.99 -9.60 2.21
C PRO A 159 -5.07 -10.75 1.82
N GLU A 160 -5.44 -11.47 0.77
CA GLU A 160 -4.61 -12.51 0.18
C GLU A 160 -3.49 -11.88 -0.67
N PRO A 161 -2.35 -12.56 -0.89
CA PRO A 161 -1.25 -12.03 -1.68
C PRO A 161 -1.66 -11.57 -3.09
N GLY A 162 -2.56 -12.31 -3.75
CA GLY A 162 -3.10 -11.91 -5.06
C GLY A 162 -3.95 -10.64 -5.02
N GLU A 163 -4.67 -10.41 -3.91
CA GLU A 163 -5.47 -9.20 -3.72
C GLU A 163 -4.59 -7.98 -3.46
N LEU A 164 -3.51 -8.16 -2.68
CA LEU A 164 -2.49 -7.13 -2.45
C LEU A 164 -1.78 -6.78 -3.76
N HIS A 165 -1.29 -7.78 -4.50
CA HIS A 165 -0.61 -7.57 -5.77
C HIS A 165 -1.50 -6.88 -6.81
N ALA A 166 -2.78 -7.26 -6.90
CA ALA A 166 -3.73 -6.59 -7.78
C ALA A 166 -3.93 -5.13 -7.39
N CYS A 167 -3.96 -4.79 -6.10
CA CYS A 167 -4.23 -3.42 -5.63
C CYS A 167 -2.97 -2.53 -5.53
N GLU A 168 -1.78 -3.13 -5.47
CA GLU A 168 -0.49 -2.46 -5.27
C GLU A 168 -0.28 -1.27 -6.24
N PRO A 169 -0.53 -1.37 -7.56
CA PRO A 169 -0.29 -0.25 -8.48
C PRO A 169 -1.07 1.02 -8.09
N TYR A 170 -2.27 0.88 -7.51
CA TYR A 170 -3.05 2.03 -7.08
C TYR A 170 -2.42 2.75 -5.88
N LEU A 171 -1.92 2.00 -4.89
CA LEU A 171 -1.22 2.57 -3.75
C LEU A 171 0.11 3.19 -4.19
N GLN A 172 0.86 2.52 -5.07
CA GLN A 172 2.12 3.03 -5.60
C GLN A 172 1.89 4.36 -6.34
N ARG A 173 0.84 4.43 -7.17
CA ARG A 173 0.50 5.67 -7.87
C ARG A 173 0.08 6.78 -6.91
N GLN A 174 -0.67 6.46 -5.85
CA GLN A 174 -0.97 7.45 -4.80
C GLN A 174 0.31 7.99 -4.15
N ILE A 175 1.28 7.11 -3.83
CA ILE A 175 2.56 7.53 -3.25
C ILE A 175 3.33 8.44 -4.22
N GLU A 176 3.35 8.13 -5.51
CA GLU A 176 4.01 8.97 -6.52
C GLU A 176 3.36 10.34 -6.72
N LEU A 177 2.03 10.40 -6.66
CA LEU A 177 1.29 11.65 -6.79
C LEU A 177 1.43 12.54 -5.55
N ILE A 178 1.45 11.94 -4.35
CA ILE A 178 1.56 12.67 -3.08
C ILE A 178 3.01 13.11 -2.80
N GLN A 179 3.99 12.28 -3.17
CA GLN A 179 5.41 12.43 -2.80
C GLN A 179 5.62 12.71 -1.29
N PRO A 180 5.09 11.86 -0.39
CA PRO A 180 5.14 12.12 1.04
C PRO A 180 6.58 12.05 1.58
N LYS A 181 6.89 12.87 2.58
CA LYS A 181 8.18 12.82 3.30
C LYS A 181 8.26 11.63 4.24
N LEU A 182 7.12 11.19 4.78
CA LEU A 182 7.04 10.04 5.68
C LEU A 182 5.82 9.17 5.38
N ILE A 183 6.04 7.85 5.36
CA ILE A 183 4.99 6.84 5.28
C ILE A 183 4.93 6.07 6.61
N VAL A 184 3.77 6.07 7.26
CA VAL A 184 3.51 5.32 8.50
C VAL A 184 2.64 4.11 8.17
N ALA A 185 3.25 2.93 8.23
CA ALA A 185 2.55 1.66 8.01
C ALA A 185 1.83 1.20 9.29
N LEU A 186 0.50 1.05 9.20
CA LEU A 186 -0.38 0.69 10.31
C LEU A 186 -0.74 -0.79 10.24
N GLY A 187 0.09 -1.64 10.87
CA GLY A 187 -0.14 -3.08 10.98
C GLY A 187 0.77 -3.92 10.10
N ARG A 188 0.69 -5.26 10.26
CA ARG A 188 1.65 -6.20 9.65
C ARG A 188 1.58 -6.17 8.14
N VAL A 189 0.38 -6.28 7.60
CA VAL A 189 0.19 -6.39 6.16
C VAL A 189 0.67 -5.13 5.46
N ALA A 190 0.39 -3.94 6.02
CA ALA A 190 0.89 -2.68 5.49
C ALA A 190 2.43 -2.62 5.47
N VAL A 191 3.08 -3.04 6.56
CA VAL A 191 4.55 -3.10 6.65
C VAL A 191 5.12 -4.07 5.61
N GLN A 192 4.59 -5.29 5.55
CA GLN A 192 5.07 -6.32 4.63
C GLN A 192 4.88 -5.92 3.16
N ASN A 193 3.73 -5.32 2.83
CA ASN A 193 3.43 -4.84 1.48
C ASN A 193 4.32 -3.65 1.07
N LEU A 194 4.53 -2.67 1.95
CA LEU A 194 5.37 -1.50 1.64
C LEU A 194 6.86 -1.81 1.60
N LEU A 195 7.32 -2.80 2.37
CA LEU A 195 8.74 -3.17 2.46
C LEU A 195 9.11 -4.38 1.61
N ALA A 196 8.13 -5.00 0.92
CA ALA A 196 8.30 -6.26 0.19
C ALA A 196 9.06 -7.32 1.03
N THR A 197 8.59 -7.56 2.26
CA THR A 197 9.26 -8.46 3.22
C THR A 197 8.27 -9.30 4.01
N ASP A 198 8.67 -10.50 4.42
CA ASP A 198 7.90 -11.39 5.29
C ASP A 198 8.24 -11.25 6.79
N ALA A 199 9.15 -10.34 7.16
CA ALA A 199 9.57 -10.16 8.55
C ALA A 199 8.41 -9.74 9.47
N SER A 200 8.52 -10.10 10.76
CA SER A 200 7.47 -9.83 11.77
C SER A 200 7.42 -8.35 12.15
N ILE A 201 6.24 -7.83 12.55
CA ILE A 201 6.11 -6.42 12.98
C ILE A 201 7.10 -6.09 14.11
N SER A 202 7.24 -7.00 15.08
CA SER A 202 8.08 -6.78 16.25
C SER A 202 9.55 -6.60 15.88
N SER A 203 10.03 -7.22 14.80
CA SER A 203 11.42 -7.05 14.33
C SER A 203 11.60 -5.83 13.42
N LEU A 204 10.50 -5.22 12.95
CA LEU A 204 10.51 -4.08 12.02
C LEU A 204 10.10 -2.75 12.69
N ARG A 205 9.47 -2.79 13.87
CA ARG A 205 9.08 -1.60 14.62
C ARG A 205 10.32 -0.81 15.05
N GLY A 206 10.40 0.46 14.66
CA GLY A 206 11.49 1.37 15.04
C GLY A 206 12.77 1.23 14.20
N ARG A 207 12.69 0.55 13.06
CA ARG A 207 13.78 0.44 12.06
C ARG A 207 13.58 1.38 10.89
#